data_AF-A0AAU9L410-F1
#
_entry.id   AF-A0AAU9L410-F1
#
_cell.length_a   1.000
_cell.length_b   1.000
_cell.length_c   1.000
_cell.angle_alpha   90.00
_cell.angle_beta   90.00
_cell.angle_gamma   90.00
#
_symmetry.space_group_name_H-M   'P 1'
#
loop_
_entity.id
_entity.type
_entity.pdbx_description
1 polymer ?
#
loop_
_entity_poly.entity_id
_entity_poly.type
_entity_poly.pdbx_seq_one_letter_code
_entity_poly.pdbx_strand_id
1 'polypeptide(L)'
;MEAINSRKNYMQIYFPLAKQFTTQTEPAFCGLATLTMSLNALQIDPGRLWKGPWRWFSEELFDCCMSLGVAKEKGINLSEFICLSRCYGVLVEDYRATSEFSLEQVRDLVKRSCASSSEIVVLNYSRQVLGQTGDGHFSPIGGYHAERDMSLDPSMDLPRGLVILKEGVHTTRHTLVKQQLGQCAERSTVAGPSDLQPCCYCSSDVEVSCCVADPDMVT
;
A
#
# COMPACT_ATOMS: atom_id res chain seq x y z
N MET A 1 14.93 -15.73 3.08
CA MET A 1 16.01 -14.84 3.54
C MET A 1 17.13 -14.66 2.51
N GLU A 2 17.31 -15.59 1.57
CA GLU A 2 18.42 -15.53 0.58
C GLU A 2 18.40 -14.26 -0.29
N ALA A 3 17.25 -13.83 -0.81
CA ALA A 3 17.16 -12.60 -1.63
C ALA A 3 17.61 -11.33 -0.87
N ILE A 4 17.16 -11.18 0.39
CA ILE A 4 17.47 -10.02 1.25
C ILE A 4 18.95 -9.96 1.59
N ASN A 5 19.57 -11.12 1.82
CA ASN A 5 20.98 -11.24 2.19
C ASN A 5 21.92 -11.39 0.99
N SER A 6 21.40 -11.36 -0.23
CA SER A 6 22.20 -11.50 -1.45
C SER A 6 23.04 -10.24 -1.69
N ARG A 7 24.18 -10.40 -2.40
CA ARG A 7 25.04 -9.25 -2.76
C ARG A 7 24.34 -8.25 -3.68
N LYS A 8 23.36 -8.72 -4.47
CA LYS A 8 22.49 -7.91 -5.33
C LYS A 8 21.10 -7.84 -4.71
N ASN A 9 20.96 -7.03 -3.68
CA ASN A 9 19.72 -6.89 -2.93
C ASN A 9 18.69 -6.01 -3.66
N TYR A 10 17.64 -6.65 -4.17
CA TYR A 10 16.47 -5.99 -4.77
C TYR A 10 15.22 -6.25 -3.91
N MET A 11 15.29 -5.91 -2.61
CA MET A 11 14.20 -6.09 -1.66
C MET A 11 13.85 -4.80 -0.91
N GLN A 12 14.35 -3.64 -1.33
CA GLN A 12 14.17 -2.39 -0.59
C GLN A 12 12.69 -1.98 -0.49
N ILE A 13 11.92 -2.19 -1.56
CA ILE A 13 10.49 -1.89 -1.59
C ILE A 13 9.63 -2.87 -0.78
N TYR A 14 10.16 -4.05 -0.44
CA TYR A 14 9.46 -5.04 0.38
C TYR A 14 9.03 -4.44 1.73
N PHE A 15 9.92 -3.71 2.40
CA PHE A 15 9.68 -3.23 3.76
C PHE A 15 8.51 -2.22 3.85
N PRO A 16 8.42 -1.16 3.01
CA PRO A 16 7.26 -0.29 3.03
C PRO A 16 5.98 -1.02 2.57
N LEU A 17 6.04 -1.90 1.56
CA LEU A 17 4.86 -2.66 1.10
C LEU A 17 4.34 -3.64 2.16
N ALA A 18 5.24 -4.34 2.85
CA ALA A 18 4.89 -5.30 3.89
C ALA A 18 4.14 -4.64 5.06
N LYS A 19 4.48 -3.39 5.41
CA LYS A 19 3.74 -2.59 6.41
C LYS A 19 2.31 -2.28 5.98
N GLN A 20 2.04 -2.30 4.68
CA GLN A 20 0.72 -2.01 4.11
C GLN A 20 -0.04 -3.25 3.65
N PHE A 21 0.55 -4.44 3.81
CA PHE A 21 -0.02 -5.66 3.27
C PHE A 21 -1.41 -5.91 3.84
N THR A 22 -2.39 -6.00 2.94
CA THR A 22 -3.80 -6.16 3.29
C THR A 22 -4.45 -7.17 2.36
N THR A 23 -5.53 -7.79 2.83
CA THR A 23 -6.45 -8.54 1.98
C THR A 23 -7.37 -7.58 1.25
N GLN A 24 -7.68 -7.85 -0.01
CA GLN A 24 -8.75 -7.16 -0.74
C GLN A 24 -10.10 -7.35 -0.03
N THR A 25 -10.85 -6.27 0.17
CA THR A 25 -12.11 -6.31 0.94
C THR A 25 -13.26 -6.96 0.17
N GLU A 26 -13.21 -6.91 -1.17
CA GLU A 26 -14.15 -7.58 -2.06
C GLU A 26 -13.39 -8.48 -3.04
N PRO A 27 -14.00 -9.57 -3.56
CA PRO A 27 -13.36 -10.46 -4.54
C PRO A 27 -12.87 -9.76 -5.81
N ALA A 28 -13.50 -8.65 -6.19
CA ALA A 28 -13.15 -7.86 -7.36
C ALA A 28 -12.18 -6.69 -7.07
N PHE A 29 -11.86 -6.41 -5.80
CA PHE A 29 -11.10 -5.22 -5.39
C PHE A 29 -9.58 -5.36 -5.44
N CYS A 30 -9.04 -6.41 -6.07
CA CYS A 30 -7.58 -6.60 -6.15
C CYS A 30 -6.81 -5.37 -6.67
N GLY A 31 -7.37 -4.65 -7.66
CA GLY A 31 -6.80 -3.40 -8.16
C GLY A 31 -6.85 -2.25 -7.14
N LEU A 32 -7.97 -2.08 -6.44
CA LEU A 32 -8.12 -1.05 -5.41
C LEU A 32 -7.21 -1.35 -4.21
N ALA A 33 -7.19 -2.59 -3.73
CA ALA A 33 -6.31 -3.04 -2.64
C ALA A 33 -4.83 -2.79 -2.97
N THR A 34 -4.42 -3.14 -4.20
CA THR A 34 -3.06 -2.91 -4.70
C THR A 34 -2.72 -1.41 -4.73
N LEU A 35 -3.66 -0.58 -5.18
CA LEU A 35 -3.44 0.87 -5.21
C LEU A 35 -3.36 1.44 -3.78
N THR A 36 -4.26 1.05 -2.87
CA THR A 36 -4.21 1.42 -1.45
C THR A 36 -2.87 1.08 -0.83
N MET A 37 -2.39 -0.15 -1.00
CA MET A 37 -1.06 -0.58 -0.53
C MET A 37 0.04 0.32 -1.07
N SER A 38 0.00 0.61 -2.37
CA SER A 38 1.03 1.37 -3.05
C SER A 38 1.05 2.84 -2.60
N LEU A 39 -0.11 3.49 -2.49
CA LEU A 39 -0.23 4.88 -2.05
C LEU A 39 0.22 5.04 -0.59
N ASN A 40 -0.18 4.13 0.29
CA ASN A 40 0.27 4.15 1.69
C ASN A 40 1.78 3.87 1.81
N ALA A 41 2.33 2.96 0.99
CA ALA A 41 3.77 2.66 0.97
C ALA A 41 4.60 3.86 0.48
N LEU A 42 4.09 4.61 -0.50
CA LEU A 42 4.66 5.88 -0.96
C LEU A 42 4.38 7.06 -0.01
N GLN A 43 3.57 6.84 1.03
CA GLN A 43 3.15 7.82 2.03
C GLN A 43 2.42 9.02 1.40
N ILE A 44 1.55 8.74 0.43
CA ILE A 44 0.68 9.73 -0.19
C ILE A 44 -0.41 10.13 0.81
N ASP A 45 -0.65 11.42 0.96
CA ASP A 45 -1.72 11.93 1.81
C ASP A 45 -3.05 11.88 1.03
N PRO A 46 -4.08 11.15 1.51
CA PRO A 46 -5.40 11.14 0.86
C PRO A 46 -6.12 12.51 0.93
N GLY A 47 -5.62 13.47 1.71
CA GLY A 47 -6.21 14.80 1.84
C GLY A 47 -7.53 14.81 2.62
N ARG A 48 -7.93 13.67 3.17
CA ARG A 48 -9.16 13.47 3.95
C ARG A 48 -8.97 12.44 5.06
N LEU A 49 -9.84 12.51 6.06
CA LEU A 49 -9.83 11.58 7.19
C LEU A 49 -10.32 10.20 6.75
N TRP A 50 -9.70 9.17 7.31
CA TRP A 50 -10.10 7.77 7.18
C TRP A 50 -10.78 7.26 8.44
N LYS A 51 -10.08 7.31 9.58
CA LYS A 51 -10.60 6.85 10.89
C LYS A 51 -10.20 7.85 11.97
N GLY A 52 -11.17 8.55 12.56
CA GLY A 52 -10.88 9.61 13.52
C GLY A 52 -9.92 10.66 12.92
N PRO A 53 -8.82 11.03 13.59
CA PRO A 53 -7.84 11.99 13.06
C PRO A 53 -6.89 11.40 11.99
N TRP A 54 -6.97 10.10 11.71
CA TRP A 54 -6.01 9.41 10.85
C TRP A 54 -6.33 9.63 9.37
N ARG A 55 -5.31 9.97 8.58
CA ARG A 55 -5.38 10.09 7.12
C ARG A 55 -4.60 8.95 6.50
N TRP A 56 -5.30 8.00 5.91
CA TRP A 56 -4.73 6.78 5.36
C TRP A 56 -5.60 6.27 4.23
N PHE A 57 -5.03 5.69 3.18
CA PHE A 57 -5.85 5.09 2.13
C PHE A 57 -6.51 3.80 2.61
N SER A 58 -7.78 3.63 2.24
CA SER A 58 -8.52 2.37 2.20
C SER A 58 -9.23 2.26 0.85
N GLU A 59 -9.68 1.05 0.50
CA GLU A 59 -10.36 0.77 -0.78
C GLU A 59 -11.64 1.61 -0.97
N GLU A 60 -12.29 2.02 0.12
CA GLU A 60 -13.52 2.84 0.12
C GLU A 60 -13.27 4.32 -0.21
N LEU A 61 -12.01 4.77 -0.15
CA LEU A 61 -11.64 6.15 -0.46
C LEU A 61 -11.40 6.38 -1.95
N PHE A 62 -11.72 5.44 -2.84
CA PHE A 62 -11.62 5.64 -4.28
C PHE A 62 -12.96 6.09 -4.87
N ASP A 63 -13.03 7.33 -5.35
CA ASP A 63 -14.28 7.96 -5.81
C ASP A 63 -14.15 8.78 -7.10
N CYS A 64 -13.02 8.67 -7.81
CA CYS A 64 -12.82 9.28 -9.11
C CYS A 64 -12.58 8.24 -10.22
N CYS A 65 -12.79 8.65 -11.47
CA CYS A 65 -12.65 7.82 -12.68
C CYS A 65 -13.62 6.63 -12.81
N MET A 66 -14.15 6.10 -11.71
CA MET A 66 -14.99 4.92 -11.70
C MET A 66 -15.86 4.82 -10.44
N SER A 67 -16.91 4.00 -10.48
CA SER A 67 -17.83 3.78 -9.37
C SER A 67 -17.44 2.52 -8.59
N LEU A 68 -17.35 2.62 -7.25
CA LEU A 68 -17.10 1.47 -6.37
C LEU A 68 -18.14 0.35 -6.53
N GLY A 69 -19.39 0.68 -6.85
CA GLY A 69 -20.42 -0.32 -7.13
C GLY A 69 -20.08 -1.15 -8.37
N VAL A 70 -19.63 -0.48 -9.44
CA VAL A 70 -19.16 -1.16 -10.67
C VAL A 70 -17.88 -1.94 -10.41
N ALA A 71 -16.95 -1.36 -9.63
CA ALA A 71 -15.72 -2.02 -9.20
C ALA A 71 -16.00 -3.35 -8.51
N LYS A 72 -17.05 -3.39 -7.68
CA LYS A 72 -17.38 -4.54 -6.83
C LYS A 72 -17.91 -5.69 -7.66
N GLU A 73 -18.61 -5.40 -8.74
CA GLU A 73 -19.14 -6.40 -9.66
C GLU A 73 -18.10 -6.90 -10.67
N LYS A 74 -17.27 -6.00 -11.21
CA LYS A 74 -16.46 -6.29 -12.41
C LYS A 74 -14.95 -6.12 -12.22
N GLY A 75 -14.53 -5.58 -11.09
CA GLY A 75 -13.16 -5.15 -10.86
C GLY A 75 -12.84 -3.88 -11.65
N ILE A 76 -11.55 -3.63 -11.81
CA ILE A 76 -11.03 -2.51 -12.62
C ILE A 76 -10.08 -3.00 -13.69
N ASN A 77 -10.03 -2.29 -14.82
CA ASN A 77 -9.05 -2.50 -15.87
C ASN A 77 -7.81 -1.60 -15.66
N LEU A 78 -6.76 -1.81 -16.47
CA LEU A 78 -5.50 -1.09 -16.36
C LEU A 78 -5.65 0.42 -16.58
N SER A 79 -6.53 0.85 -17.49
CA SER A 79 -6.78 2.27 -17.74
C SER A 79 -7.47 2.95 -16.55
N GLU A 80 -8.40 2.26 -15.89
CA GLU A 80 -9.04 2.73 -14.65
C GLU A 80 -8.02 2.81 -13.50
N PHE A 81 -7.15 1.81 -13.35
CA PHE A 81 -6.07 1.84 -12.36
C PHE A 81 -5.14 3.04 -12.56
N ILE A 82 -4.75 3.34 -13.80
CA ILE A 82 -3.92 4.49 -14.17
C ILE A 82 -4.64 5.80 -13.85
N CYS A 83 -5.93 5.91 -14.20
CA CYS A 83 -6.73 7.10 -13.95
C CYS A 83 -6.85 7.38 -12.45
N LEU A 84 -7.21 6.36 -11.65
CA LEU A 84 -7.25 6.44 -10.20
C LEU A 84 -5.91 6.89 -9.63
N SER A 85 -4.81 6.26 -10.05
CA SER A 85 -3.46 6.62 -9.61
C SER A 85 -3.17 8.11 -9.85
N ARG A 86 -3.38 8.60 -11.08
CA ARG A 86 -3.16 10.02 -11.43
C ARG A 86 -4.08 10.96 -10.65
N CYS A 87 -5.32 10.56 -10.41
CA CYS A 87 -6.30 11.35 -9.66
C CYS A 87 -5.88 11.60 -8.20
N TYR A 88 -5.21 10.64 -7.55
CA TYR A 88 -4.61 10.83 -6.22
C TYR A 88 -3.17 11.37 -6.26
N GLY A 89 -2.78 11.97 -7.40
CA GLY A 89 -1.59 12.80 -7.53
C GLY A 89 -0.27 12.05 -7.71
N VAL A 90 -0.27 10.71 -7.82
CA VAL A 90 0.96 9.97 -8.12
C VAL A 90 1.31 10.08 -9.60
N LEU A 91 2.62 10.15 -9.87
CA LEU A 91 3.14 10.04 -11.23
C LEU A 91 3.06 8.59 -11.69
N VAL A 92 2.70 8.41 -12.96
CA VAL A 92 2.41 7.11 -13.54
C VAL A 92 3.15 6.94 -14.86
N GLU A 93 4.05 5.97 -14.91
CA GLU A 93 4.58 5.40 -16.16
C GLU A 93 3.84 4.08 -16.42
N ASP A 94 3.27 3.90 -17.61
CA ASP A 94 2.52 2.69 -17.96
C ASP A 94 3.06 2.02 -19.21
N TYR A 95 3.12 0.69 -19.15
CA TYR A 95 3.60 -0.19 -20.21
C TYR A 95 2.50 -1.23 -20.49
N ARG A 96 2.13 -1.38 -21.75
CA ARG A 96 1.17 -2.41 -22.20
C ARG A 96 1.94 -3.59 -22.76
N ALA A 97 1.38 -4.80 -22.62
CA ALA A 97 1.88 -5.95 -23.36
C ALA A 97 1.71 -5.70 -24.87
N THR A 98 2.77 -5.26 -25.52
CA THR A 98 2.88 -5.18 -26.99
C THR A 98 4.06 -6.03 -27.41
N SER A 99 4.18 -6.33 -28.71
CA SER A 99 5.34 -7.04 -29.26
C SER A 99 6.68 -6.32 -29.07
N GLU A 100 6.64 -5.03 -28.67
CA GLU A 100 7.82 -4.19 -28.46
C GLU A 100 8.29 -4.19 -27.00
N PHE A 101 7.51 -4.75 -26.08
CA PHE A 101 7.84 -4.80 -24.66
C PHE A 101 8.35 -6.18 -24.30
N SER A 102 9.64 -6.30 -23.97
CA SER A 102 10.30 -7.57 -23.71
C SER A 102 10.34 -7.93 -22.23
N LEU A 103 10.45 -9.22 -21.92
CA LEU A 103 10.60 -9.69 -20.54
C LEU A 103 11.89 -9.17 -19.89
N GLU A 104 12.93 -8.91 -20.68
CA GLU A 104 14.17 -8.29 -20.19
C GLU A 104 13.92 -6.86 -19.71
N GLN A 105 13.17 -6.05 -20.46
CA GLN A 105 12.76 -4.72 -20.03
C GLN A 105 11.90 -4.79 -18.75
N VAL A 106 10.99 -5.77 -18.64
CA VAL A 106 10.22 -5.98 -17.40
C VAL A 106 11.14 -6.26 -16.22
N ARG A 107 12.13 -7.15 -16.38
CA ARG A 107 13.11 -7.46 -15.33
C ARG A 107 13.89 -6.21 -14.91
N ASP A 108 14.29 -5.37 -15.84
CA ASP A 108 15.05 -4.16 -15.52
C ASP A 108 14.21 -3.10 -14.82
N LEU A 109 12.94 -2.95 -15.20
CA LEU A 109 11.97 -2.10 -14.49
C LEU A 109 11.75 -2.61 -13.05
N VAL A 110 11.56 -3.91 -12.88
CA VAL A 110 11.40 -4.54 -11.55
C VAL A 110 12.65 -4.36 -10.69
N LYS A 111 13.84 -4.67 -11.21
CA LYS A 111 15.10 -4.49 -10.49
C LYS A 111 15.29 -3.04 -10.05
N ARG A 112 15.03 -2.07 -10.93
CA ARG A 112 15.15 -0.65 -10.60
C ARG A 112 14.21 -0.26 -9.47
N SER A 113 12.94 -0.63 -9.55
CA SER A 113 11.95 -0.34 -8.51
C SER A 113 12.32 -1.00 -7.19
N CYS A 114 12.75 -2.26 -7.22
CA CYS A 114 13.08 -3.00 -6.01
C CYS A 114 14.47 -2.67 -5.41
N ALA A 115 15.31 -1.93 -6.14
CA ALA A 115 16.60 -1.42 -5.64
C ALA A 115 16.43 -0.21 -4.71
N SER A 116 15.27 0.45 -4.71
CA SER A 116 14.95 1.56 -3.83
C SER A 116 13.55 1.42 -3.22
N SER A 117 13.08 2.45 -2.52
CA SER A 117 11.70 2.55 -2.03
C SER A 117 10.94 3.74 -2.62
N SER A 118 11.44 4.32 -3.72
CA SER A 118 10.91 5.56 -4.31
C SER A 118 9.89 5.35 -5.41
N GLU A 119 9.85 4.15 -6.01
CA GLU A 119 8.92 3.78 -7.06
C GLU A 119 8.39 2.36 -6.84
N ILE A 120 7.12 2.13 -7.16
CA ILE A 120 6.47 0.82 -7.02
C ILE A 120 6.03 0.34 -8.39
N VAL A 121 6.52 -0.84 -8.78
CA VAL A 121 6.00 -1.59 -9.92
C VAL A 121 4.74 -2.35 -9.51
N VAL A 122 3.66 -2.16 -10.27
CA VAL A 122 2.41 -2.92 -10.18
C VAL A 122 2.22 -3.69 -11.47
N LEU A 123 1.97 -5.00 -11.37
CA LEU A 123 1.62 -5.83 -12.52
C LEU A 123 0.12 -5.97 -12.65
N ASN A 124 -0.37 -5.89 -13.89
CA ASN A 124 -1.66 -6.41 -14.29
C ASN A 124 -1.42 -7.69 -15.12
N TYR A 125 -1.86 -8.84 -14.62
CA TYR A 125 -1.54 -10.13 -15.23
C TYR A 125 -2.72 -11.09 -15.17
N SER A 126 -2.63 -12.21 -15.90
CA SER A 126 -3.61 -13.29 -15.80
C SER A 126 -3.09 -14.36 -14.85
N ARG A 127 -3.91 -14.77 -13.88
CA ARG A 127 -3.61 -15.90 -12.99
C ARG A 127 -3.48 -17.23 -13.73
N GLN A 128 -4.21 -17.38 -14.84
CA GLN A 128 -4.20 -18.59 -15.65
C GLN A 128 -2.81 -18.92 -16.21
N VAL A 129 -2.02 -17.92 -16.62
CA VAL A 129 -0.65 -18.16 -17.13
C VAL A 129 0.31 -18.65 -16.05
N LEU A 130 -0.02 -18.42 -14.78
CA LEU A 130 0.70 -18.93 -13.61
C LEU A 130 0.13 -20.24 -13.06
N GLY A 131 -0.86 -20.85 -13.73
CA GLY A 131 -1.58 -22.01 -13.22
C GLY A 131 -2.38 -21.74 -11.94
N GLN A 132 -2.71 -20.47 -11.67
CA GLN A 132 -3.48 -20.05 -10.49
C GLN A 132 -4.98 -19.93 -10.83
N THR A 133 -5.84 -20.14 -9.84
CA THR A 133 -7.30 -20.00 -9.99
C THR A 133 -7.71 -18.53 -10.16
N GLY A 134 -8.58 -18.28 -11.15
CA GLY A 134 -9.15 -16.97 -11.47
C GLY A 134 -8.57 -16.36 -12.75
N ASP A 135 -8.94 -15.11 -13.03
CA ASP A 135 -8.63 -14.44 -14.30
C ASP A 135 -7.59 -13.31 -14.13
N GLY A 136 -7.98 -12.05 -14.33
CA GLY A 136 -7.10 -10.90 -14.20
C GLY A 136 -6.79 -10.56 -12.75
N HIS A 137 -5.57 -10.10 -12.48
CA HIS A 137 -5.16 -9.69 -11.15
C HIS A 137 -4.22 -8.48 -11.18
N PHE A 138 -4.22 -7.74 -10.08
CA PHE A 138 -3.24 -6.69 -9.79
C PHE A 138 -2.48 -7.05 -8.53
N SER A 139 -1.17 -6.80 -8.54
CA SER A 139 -0.35 -6.90 -7.33
C SER A 139 0.91 -6.05 -7.47
N PRO A 140 1.40 -5.44 -6.38
CA PRO A 140 2.69 -4.76 -6.38
C PRO A 140 3.82 -5.79 -6.32
N ILE A 141 4.95 -5.47 -6.95
CA ILE A 141 6.15 -6.30 -6.84
C ILE A 141 6.96 -5.86 -5.62
N GLY A 142 7.06 -6.76 -4.64
CA GLY A 142 7.76 -6.51 -3.38
C GLY A 142 9.27 -6.72 -3.44
N GLY A 143 9.80 -7.38 -4.46
CA GLY A 143 11.22 -7.66 -4.57
C GLY A 143 11.56 -8.58 -5.75
N TYR A 144 12.85 -8.79 -5.97
CA TYR A 144 13.36 -9.63 -7.06
C TYR A 144 14.61 -10.41 -6.61
N HIS A 145 14.65 -11.71 -6.90
CA HIS A 145 15.80 -12.55 -6.59
C HIS A 145 16.69 -12.74 -7.81
N ALA A 146 17.74 -11.91 -7.94
CA ALA A 146 18.55 -11.90 -9.16
C ALA A 146 19.27 -13.20 -9.49
N GLU A 147 19.75 -13.94 -8.49
CA GLU A 147 20.50 -15.19 -8.73
C GLU A 147 19.61 -16.35 -9.19
N ARG A 148 18.32 -16.31 -8.88
CA ARG A 148 17.34 -17.35 -9.22
C ARG A 148 16.30 -16.89 -10.24
N ASP A 149 16.42 -15.65 -10.72
CA ASP A 149 15.43 -14.97 -11.56
C ASP A 149 13.98 -15.12 -11.04
N MET A 150 13.78 -14.92 -9.72
CA MET A 150 12.45 -15.07 -9.10
C MET A 150 11.76 -13.74 -8.86
N SER A 151 10.42 -13.75 -8.96
CA SER A 151 9.42 -12.64 -8.89
C SER A 151 8.69 -12.47 -10.22
N LEU A 152 9.33 -12.86 -11.32
CA LEU A 152 8.74 -13.00 -12.64
C LEU A 152 8.91 -14.46 -13.05
N ASP A 153 7.81 -15.21 -13.16
CA ASP A 153 7.89 -16.59 -13.65
C ASP A 153 8.26 -16.55 -15.15
N PRO A 154 9.25 -17.34 -15.62
CA PRO A 154 9.55 -17.42 -17.06
C PRO A 154 8.39 -17.93 -17.91
N SER A 155 7.43 -18.65 -17.31
CA SER A 155 6.17 -19.08 -17.93
C SER A 155 5.08 -17.99 -17.92
N MET A 156 5.27 -16.90 -17.17
CA MET A 156 4.55 -15.67 -17.50
C MET A 156 5.04 -15.21 -18.86
N ASP A 157 4.24 -15.45 -19.90
CA ASP A 157 4.15 -14.50 -21.00
C ASP A 157 4.02 -13.08 -20.41
N LEU A 158 4.40 -12.06 -21.19
CA LEU A 158 4.41 -10.67 -20.74
C LEU A 158 3.14 -10.32 -19.94
N PRO A 159 3.28 -9.66 -18.76
CA PRO A 159 2.11 -9.22 -18.01
C PRO A 159 1.26 -8.32 -18.90
N ARG A 160 -0.07 -8.47 -18.86
CA ARG A 160 -1.03 -7.69 -19.67
C ARG A 160 -0.73 -6.19 -19.65
N GLY A 161 -0.24 -5.69 -18.52
CA GLY A 161 0.55 -4.47 -18.47
C GLY A 161 1.29 -4.31 -17.15
N LEU A 162 2.10 -3.26 -17.10
CA LEU A 162 2.90 -2.88 -15.95
C LEU A 162 2.73 -1.38 -15.74
N VAL A 163 2.60 -0.97 -14.48
CA VAL A 163 2.54 0.44 -14.08
C VAL A 163 3.62 0.71 -13.05
N ILE A 164 4.31 1.84 -13.17
CA ILE A 164 5.25 2.36 -12.17
C ILE A 164 4.62 3.58 -11.52
N LEU A 165 4.45 3.50 -10.21
CA LEU A 165 3.91 4.57 -9.38
C LEU A 165 5.05 5.29 -8.67
N LYS A 166 5.07 6.62 -8.75
CA LYS A 166 6.05 7.49 -8.06
C LYS A 166 5.33 8.61 -7.34
N GLU A 167 5.93 9.08 -6.25
CA GLU A 167 5.44 10.27 -5.57
C GLU A 167 5.45 11.48 -6.53
N GLY A 168 4.36 12.27 -6.50
CA GLY A 168 4.26 13.52 -7.25
C GLY A 168 4.71 14.73 -6.41
N VAL A 169 5.10 15.82 -7.06
CA VAL A 169 5.61 17.03 -6.40
C VAL A 169 4.59 17.69 -5.46
N HIS A 170 3.29 17.38 -5.62
CA HIS A 170 2.19 18.01 -4.87
C HIS A 170 1.48 17.07 -3.89
N THR A 171 1.85 15.80 -3.80
CA THR A 171 1.15 14.80 -2.96
C THR A 171 1.49 14.89 -1.47
N THR A 172 2.46 15.74 -1.11
CA THR A 172 3.06 15.83 0.22
C THR A 172 2.71 17.11 0.96
N ARG A 173 1.52 17.70 0.75
CA ARG A 173 1.09 18.85 1.57
C ARG A 173 0.96 18.41 3.04
N HIS A 174 2.06 18.54 3.78
CA HIS A 174 2.22 18.41 5.23
C HIS A 174 1.94 17.03 5.85
N THR A 175 2.64 15.97 5.43
CA THR A 175 2.96 14.88 6.36
C THR A 175 4.29 15.18 7.05
N LEU A 176 4.21 15.73 8.28
CA LEU A 176 5.34 15.97 9.20
C LEU A 176 6.29 14.76 9.35
N VAL A 177 5.81 13.56 9.03
CA VAL A 177 6.53 12.28 9.10
C VAL A 177 7.73 12.20 8.14
N LYS A 178 7.66 12.73 6.90
CA LYS A 178 8.82 12.71 5.98
C LYS A 178 9.93 13.65 6.45
N GLN A 179 9.59 14.79 7.05
CA GLN A 179 10.56 15.72 7.63
C GLN A 179 11.18 15.19 8.93
N GLN A 180 10.38 14.57 9.80
CA GLN A 180 10.85 14.03 11.08
C GLN A 180 11.72 12.77 10.93
N LEU A 181 11.45 11.89 9.96
CA LEU A 181 12.31 10.73 9.71
C LEU A 181 13.71 11.12 9.18
N GLY A 182 13.80 12.21 8.41
CA GLY A 182 15.09 12.78 8.01
C GLY A 182 15.88 13.38 9.19
N GLN A 183 15.19 14.00 10.15
CA GLN A 183 15.82 14.64 11.32
C GLN A 183 16.15 13.66 12.47
N CYS A 184 15.39 12.58 12.64
CA CYS A 184 15.67 11.55 13.66
C CYS A 184 16.93 10.73 13.37
N ALA A 185 17.36 10.64 12.10
CA ALA A 185 18.64 10.01 11.74
C ALA A 185 19.86 10.81 12.25
N GLU A 186 19.69 12.10 12.57
CA GLU A 186 20.78 12.99 13.01
C GLU A 186 20.79 13.24 14.53
N ARG A 187 19.75 12.83 15.26
CA ARG A 187 19.62 13.07 16.71
C ARG A 187 19.26 11.79 17.46
N SER A 188 20.25 10.92 17.66
CA SER A 188 20.19 9.90 18.68
C SER A 188 21.27 10.14 19.73
N THR A 189 21.02 11.09 20.64
CA THR A 189 21.60 11.10 21.98
C THR A 189 20.61 11.74 22.98
N VAL A 190 20.07 10.89 23.85
CA VAL A 190 19.54 11.16 25.21
C VAL A 190 18.15 11.81 25.36
N ALA A 191 17.20 11.06 25.95
CA ALA A 191 16.40 11.48 27.11
C ALA A 191 15.66 10.29 27.77
N GLY A 192 15.56 10.31 29.10
CA GLY A 192 15.16 9.23 30.00
C GLY A 192 13.64 8.97 30.16
N PRO A 193 13.23 8.18 31.18
CA PRO A 193 11.90 7.59 31.24
C PRO A 193 10.87 8.59 31.77
N SER A 194 9.76 8.76 31.05
CA SER A 194 8.55 9.42 31.53
C SER A 194 7.40 8.41 31.52
N ASP A 195 6.59 8.44 32.57
CA ASP A 195 5.47 7.53 32.85
C ASP A 195 4.59 7.25 31.63
N LEU A 196 4.50 5.96 31.29
CA LEU A 196 3.78 5.45 30.13
C LEU A 196 2.29 5.38 30.43
N GLN A 197 1.54 6.39 30.00
CA GLN A 197 0.09 6.28 29.85
C GLN A 197 -0.22 5.30 28.70
N PRO A 198 -1.19 4.38 28.83
CA PRO A 198 -1.51 3.44 27.75
C PRO A 198 -2.01 4.19 26.51
N CYS A 199 -1.43 3.88 25.35
CA CYS A 199 -1.75 4.55 24.07
C CYS A 199 -3.15 4.22 23.53
N CYS A 200 -3.86 3.25 24.11
CA CYS A 200 -5.17 2.82 23.66
C CYS A 200 -6.13 2.86 24.85
N TYR A 201 -7.04 3.83 24.87
CA TYR A 201 -8.14 3.83 25.85
C TYR A 201 -9.17 2.78 25.42
N CYS A 202 -9.35 1.72 26.22
CA CYS A 202 -10.55 0.88 26.16
C CYS A 202 -11.66 1.66 26.86
N SER A 203 -12.65 2.13 26.12
CA SER A 203 -13.85 2.72 26.71
C SER A 203 -14.73 1.59 27.24
N SER A 204 -14.62 1.27 28.53
CA SER A 204 -15.56 0.41 29.24
C SER A 204 -16.09 1.13 30.48
N ASP A 205 -16.82 2.22 30.28
CA ASP A 205 -17.65 2.83 31.31
C ASP A 205 -19.10 2.88 30.80
N VAL A 206 -19.74 1.72 30.85
CA VAL A 206 -21.20 1.64 31.03
C VAL A 206 -21.39 1.02 32.40
N GLU A 207 -21.42 1.84 33.44
CA GLU A 207 -21.99 1.42 34.71
C GLU A 207 -23.36 2.05 34.91
N VAL A 208 -24.32 1.12 34.84
CA VAL A 208 -25.72 1.19 35.17
C VAL A 208 -25.88 1.65 36.63
N SER A 209 -26.60 2.75 36.84
CA SER A 209 -27.08 3.17 38.15
C SER A 209 -28.17 2.20 38.61
N CYS A 210 -27.91 1.44 39.67
CA CYS A 210 -28.95 0.74 40.45
C CYS A 210 -28.50 0.49 41.91
N CYS A 211 -29.25 1.11 42.83
CA CYS A 211 -29.68 0.63 44.15
C CYS A 211 -28.98 1.07 45.46
N VAL A 212 -29.54 2.15 46.04
CA VAL A 212 -30.10 2.35 47.41
C VAL A 212 -29.43 1.72 48.65
N ALA A 213 -29.08 2.56 49.64
CA ALA A 213 -29.54 2.47 51.04
C ALA A 213 -29.17 3.72 51.88
N ASP A 214 -30.17 4.23 52.60
CA ASP A 214 -30.18 5.28 53.64
C ASP A 214 -29.31 4.89 54.87
N PRO A 215 -28.88 5.84 55.74
CA PRO A 215 -29.72 6.13 56.91
C PRO A 215 -29.67 7.58 57.46
N ASP A 216 -30.88 8.12 57.69
CA ASP A 216 -31.40 8.74 58.93
C ASP A 216 -30.72 9.95 59.62
N MET A 217 -31.59 10.94 59.87
CA MET A 217 -31.75 11.80 61.07
C MET A 217 -30.93 13.09 61.22
N VAL A 218 -31.63 14.25 61.15
CA VAL A 218 -31.98 15.15 62.28
C VAL A 218 -32.24 16.58 61.77
N THR A 219 -33.40 17.11 62.20
CA THR A 219 -33.96 18.49 62.15
C THR A 219 -34.47 19.06 60.83
#